data_AF-G0NX57-F1
#
_entry.id   AF-G0NX57-F1
#
_cell.length_a   1.000
_cell.length_b   1.000
_cell.length_c   1.000
_cell.angle_alpha   90.00
_cell.angle_beta   90.00
_cell.angle_gamma   90.00
#
_symmetry.space_group_name_H-M   'P 1'
#
loop_
_entity.id
_entity.type
_entity.pdbx_description
1 polymer ?
#
loop_
_entity_poly.entity_id
_entity_poly.type
_entity_poly.pdbx_seq_one_letter_code
_entity_poly.pdbx_strand_id
1 'polypeptide(L)'
;MCKLFIAVAFFAVIAYAHMPTDEEAKAEITGAGVSEAAAAGIVSIADKYKSQFGQGKTDREAGKAAFQAFHSEVEKYMETQSAADQSAYKAFIEKKKTQHQGRHSTPSA
;
A
#
# COMPACT_ATOMS: atom_id res chain seq x y z
N MET A 1 12.60 -9.95 17.78
CA MET A 1 12.05 -10.98 16.88
C MET A 1 10.55 -10.76 16.72
N CYS A 2 10.14 -9.96 15.74
CA CYS A 2 8.73 -9.77 15.40
C CYS A 2 8.51 -10.36 14.02
N LYS A 3 8.15 -11.65 14.00
CA LYS A 3 7.65 -12.33 12.82
C LYS A 3 6.26 -11.79 12.52
N LEU A 4 6.17 -10.69 11.79
CA LEU A 4 4.92 -10.21 11.19
C LEU A 4 5.13 -10.16 9.69
N PHE A 5 5.33 -11.34 9.11
CA PHE A 5 4.92 -11.56 7.74
C PHE A 5 3.40 -11.35 7.69
N ILE A 6 2.91 -10.77 6.60
CA ILE A 6 1.50 -10.60 6.26
C ILE A 6 0.91 -9.29 6.82
N ALA A 7 0.98 -8.22 6.02
CA ALA A 7 -0.15 -7.91 5.15
C ALA A 7 0.02 -6.53 4.52
N VAL A 8 0.34 -6.41 3.23
CA VAL A 8 -0.28 -5.36 2.41
C VAL A 8 -0.43 -5.95 1.02
N ALA A 9 -1.66 -6.35 0.71
CA ALA A 9 -2.05 -6.87 -0.58
C ALA A 9 -3.04 -5.93 -1.28
N PHE A 10 -2.83 -4.59 -1.25
CA PHE A 10 -3.94 -3.68 -1.59
C PHE A 10 -3.65 -2.41 -2.40
N PHE A 11 -2.45 -2.18 -2.96
CA PHE A 11 -2.36 -1.23 -4.10
C PHE A 11 -2.82 -1.86 -5.42
N ALA A 12 -2.91 -3.19 -5.51
CA ALA A 12 -3.33 -3.87 -6.73
C ALA A 12 -4.80 -3.66 -7.12
N VAL A 13 -5.70 -3.35 -6.17
CA VAL A 13 -7.15 -3.24 -6.46
C VAL A 13 -7.55 -1.84 -6.92
N ILE A 14 -6.78 -0.80 -6.60
CA ILE A 14 -7.04 0.56 -7.12
C ILE A 14 -6.51 0.70 -8.56
N ALA A 15 -5.64 -0.21 -9.01
CA ALA A 15 -5.02 -0.18 -10.33
C ALA A 15 -5.99 -0.36 -11.53
N TYR A 16 -7.25 -0.77 -11.30
CA TYR A 16 -8.19 -1.08 -12.39
C TYR A 16 -9.20 0.03 -12.75
N ALA A 17 -9.27 1.14 -11.99
CA ALA A 17 -10.19 2.25 -12.34
C ALA A 17 -9.58 3.65 -12.16
N HIS A 18 -8.78 3.90 -11.12
CA HIS A 18 -8.14 5.21 -10.91
C HIS A 18 -7.01 5.09 -9.90
N MET A 19 -5.74 5.08 -10.33
CA MET A 19 -4.62 5.17 -9.38
C MET A 19 -4.70 6.52 -8.67
N PRO A 20 -4.55 6.57 -7.33
CA PRO A 20 -4.50 7.84 -6.62
C PRO A 20 -3.29 8.63 -7.11
N THR A 21 -3.43 9.95 -7.17
CA THR A 21 -2.27 10.82 -7.38
C THR A 21 -1.29 10.71 -6.21
N ASP A 22 -0.04 11.12 -6.44
CA ASP A 22 1.00 11.12 -5.39
C ASP A 22 0.55 11.97 -4.18
N GLU A 23 -0.16 13.07 -4.42
CA GLU A 23 -0.74 13.93 -3.39
C GLU A 23 -1.87 13.26 -2.61
N GLU A 24 -2.81 12.58 -3.29
CA GLU A 24 -3.87 11.82 -2.63
C GLU A 24 -3.32 10.67 -1.79
N ALA A 25 -2.33 9.94 -2.33
CA ALA A 25 -1.66 8.87 -1.60
C ALA A 25 -0.95 9.41 -0.36
N LYS A 26 -0.21 10.52 -0.49
CA LYS A 26 0.46 11.15 0.65
C LYS A 26 -0.57 11.61 1.69
N ALA A 27 -1.62 12.31 1.28
CA ALA A 27 -2.65 12.84 2.18
C ALA A 27 -3.41 11.72 2.93
N GLU A 28 -3.66 10.60 2.28
CA GLU A 28 -4.32 9.45 2.91
C GLU A 28 -3.40 8.79 3.96
N ILE A 29 -2.11 8.63 3.65
CA ILE A 29 -1.12 8.06 4.55
C ILE A 29 -0.89 8.98 5.76
N THR A 30 -0.77 10.30 5.54
CA THR A 30 -0.60 11.27 6.64
C THR A 30 -1.85 11.43 7.47
N GLY A 31 -3.04 11.39 6.85
CA GLY A 31 -4.32 11.36 7.55
C GLY A 31 -4.49 10.13 8.45
N ALA A 32 -3.73 9.06 8.22
CA ALA A 32 -3.68 7.88 9.09
C ALA A 32 -2.68 8.01 10.25
N GLY A 33 -1.99 9.15 10.38
CA GLY A 33 -1.04 9.43 11.46
C GLY A 33 0.41 9.08 11.15
N VAL A 34 0.73 8.70 9.92
CA VAL A 34 2.11 8.55 9.45
C VAL A 34 2.68 9.95 9.19
N SER A 35 3.93 10.21 9.59
CA SER A 35 4.58 11.50 9.38
C SER A 35 4.72 11.83 7.89
N GLU A 36 4.80 13.13 7.57
CA GLU A 36 4.99 13.58 6.19
C GLU A 36 6.24 13.02 5.52
N ALA A 37 7.33 12.88 6.28
CA ALA A 37 8.60 12.34 5.78
C ALA A 37 8.46 10.86 5.43
N ALA A 38 7.85 10.07 6.32
CA ALA A 38 7.57 8.65 6.08
C ALA A 38 6.59 8.46 4.91
N ALA A 39 5.54 9.28 4.83
CA ALA A 39 4.58 9.26 3.72
C ALA A 39 5.25 9.59 2.38
N ALA A 40 6.10 10.63 2.35
CA ALA A 40 6.86 10.99 1.16
C ALA A 40 7.80 9.86 0.71
N GLY A 41 8.45 9.16 1.64
CA GLY A 41 9.27 7.99 1.32
C GLY A 41 8.49 6.84 0.71
N ILE A 42 7.29 6.55 1.22
CA ILE A 42 6.38 5.53 0.65
C ILE A 42 5.98 5.91 -0.79
N VAL A 43 5.62 7.17 -1.04
CA VAL A 43 5.29 7.67 -2.39
C VAL A 43 6.50 7.57 -3.32
N SER A 44 7.69 7.89 -2.83
CA SER A 44 8.94 7.77 -3.59
C SER A 44 9.23 6.32 -3.98
N ILE A 45 8.95 5.36 -3.09
CA ILE A 45 9.02 3.93 -3.42
C ILE A 45 7.97 3.59 -4.48
N ALA A 46 6.72 4.04 -4.34
CA ALA A 46 5.66 3.78 -5.32
C ALA A 46 6.02 4.28 -6.73
N ASP A 47 6.67 5.44 -6.82
CA ASP A 47 7.13 6.02 -8.09
C ASP A 47 8.09 5.09 -8.85
N LYS A 48 9.03 4.45 -8.14
CA LYS A 48 9.96 3.46 -8.72
C LYS A 48 9.26 2.28 -9.38
N TYR A 49 8.05 1.93 -8.93
CA TYR A 49 7.28 0.80 -9.43
C TYR A 49 6.18 1.20 -10.42
N LYS A 50 5.97 2.51 -10.70
CA LYS A 50 4.91 2.99 -11.61
C LYS A 50 4.92 2.30 -12.98
N SER A 51 6.12 2.10 -13.55
CA SER A 51 6.26 1.41 -14.85
C SER A 51 5.82 -0.05 -14.77
N GLN A 52 6.26 -0.80 -13.75
CA GLN A 52 5.86 -2.20 -13.58
C GLN A 52 4.37 -2.33 -13.23
N PHE A 53 3.78 -1.37 -12.51
CA PHE A 53 2.32 -1.33 -12.32
C PHE A 53 1.57 -1.06 -13.62
N GLY A 54 2.11 -0.22 -14.51
CA GLY A 54 1.61 -0.04 -15.87
C GLY A 54 1.59 -1.34 -16.67
N GLN A 55 2.70 -2.10 -16.63
CA GLN A 55 2.79 -3.43 -17.25
C GLN A 55 1.80 -4.43 -16.64
N GLY A 56 1.52 -4.30 -15.35
CA GLY A 56 0.52 -5.08 -14.62
C GLY A 56 -0.91 -5.02 -15.18
N LYS A 57 -1.23 -3.99 -15.98
CA LYS A 57 -2.53 -3.86 -16.64
C LYS A 57 -2.74 -4.91 -17.74
N THR A 58 -1.67 -5.32 -18.40
CA THR A 58 -1.70 -6.29 -19.50
C THR A 58 -1.15 -7.66 -19.11
N ASP A 59 -0.26 -7.71 -18.11
CA ASP A 59 0.31 -8.94 -17.57
C ASP A 59 0.05 -9.03 -16.06
N ARG A 60 -0.88 -9.92 -15.70
CA ARG A 60 -1.29 -10.11 -14.30
C ARG A 60 -0.16 -10.63 -13.41
N GLU A 61 0.72 -11.48 -13.92
CA GLU A 61 1.83 -12.04 -13.15
C GLU A 61 2.91 -10.97 -12.93
N ALA A 62 3.21 -10.15 -13.95
CA ALA A 62 4.10 -9.00 -13.80
C ALA A 62 3.54 -7.98 -12.80
N GLY A 63 2.24 -7.70 -12.86
CA GLY A 63 1.57 -6.80 -11.90
C GLY A 63 1.64 -7.33 -10.46
N LYS A 64 1.43 -8.65 -10.27
CA LYS A 64 1.54 -9.31 -8.97
C LYS A 64 2.98 -9.31 -8.45
N ALA A 65 3.98 -9.50 -9.31
CA ALA A 65 5.39 -9.44 -8.95
C ALA A 65 5.80 -8.02 -8.55
N ALA A 66 5.41 -7.01 -9.34
CA ALA A 66 5.63 -5.59 -9.05
C ALA A 66 5.04 -5.20 -7.70
N PHE A 67 3.80 -5.64 -7.44
CA PHE A 67 3.11 -5.36 -6.20
C PHE A 67 3.79 -6.01 -4.98
N GLN A 68 4.23 -7.26 -5.08
CA GLN A 68 4.98 -7.92 -4.01
C GLN A 68 6.32 -7.23 -3.73
N ALA A 69 7.05 -6.84 -4.77
CA ALA A 69 8.33 -6.16 -4.63
C ALA A 69 8.17 -4.77 -3.99
N PHE A 70 7.19 -3.99 -4.46
CA PHE A 70 6.81 -2.71 -3.85
C PHE A 70 6.48 -2.87 -2.36
N HIS A 71 5.64 -3.86 -2.03
CA HIS A 71 5.24 -4.10 -0.64
C HIS A 71 6.46 -4.40 0.24
N SER A 72 7.33 -5.32 -0.19
CA SER A 72 8.53 -5.66 0.56
C SER A 72 9.51 -4.49 0.72
N GLU A 73 9.61 -3.59 -0.26
CA GLU A 73 10.45 -2.40 -0.13
C GLU A 73 9.84 -1.39 0.84
N VAL A 74 8.53 -1.19 0.84
CA VAL A 74 7.84 -0.33 1.81
C VAL A 74 7.95 -0.90 3.23
N GLU A 75 7.81 -2.21 3.43
CA GLU A 75 7.99 -2.83 4.74
C GLU A 75 9.40 -2.56 5.29
N LYS A 76 10.44 -2.81 4.47
CA LYS A 76 11.84 -2.53 4.85
C LYS A 76 12.07 -1.06 5.17
N TYR A 77 11.47 -0.16 4.40
CA TYR A 77 11.57 1.27 4.66
C TYR A 77 10.86 1.69 5.96
N MET A 78 9.71 1.09 6.27
CA MET A 78 8.99 1.34 7.53
C MET A 78 9.75 0.84 8.76
N GLU A 79 10.50 -0.25 8.65
CA GLU A 79 11.38 -0.72 9.73
C GLU A 79 12.43 0.33 10.15
N THR A 80 12.79 1.27 9.26
CA THR A 80 13.73 2.35 9.57
C THR A 80 13.06 3.62 10.12
N GLN A 81 11.72 3.69 10.12
CA GLN A 81 10.99 4.85 10.62
C GLN A 81 10.75 4.77 12.13
N SER A 82 10.18 5.83 12.70
CA SER A 82 9.86 5.88 14.13
C SER A 82 8.80 4.83 14.52
N ALA A 83 8.78 4.42 15.79
CA ALA A 83 7.76 3.49 16.29
C ALA A 83 6.33 4.02 16.12
N ALA A 84 6.15 5.35 16.14
CA ALA A 84 4.87 5.99 15.89
C ALA A 84 4.44 5.82 14.42
N ASP A 85 5.36 6.05 13.47
CA ASP A 85 5.10 5.85 12.03
C ASP A 85 4.81 4.39 11.71
N GLN A 86 5.58 3.46 12.28
CA GLN A 86 5.37 2.02 12.10
C GLN A 86 3.97 1.60 12.57
N SER A 87 3.55 2.08 13.75
CA SER A 87 2.24 1.78 14.32
C SER A 87 1.10 2.38 13.50
N ALA A 88 1.23 3.66 13.10
CA ALA A 88 0.24 4.34 12.27
C ALA A 88 0.11 3.69 10.89
N TYR A 89 1.23 3.31 10.26
CA TYR A 89 1.23 2.60 9.00
C TYR A 89 0.56 1.23 9.14
N LYS A 90 0.88 0.47 10.19
CA LYS A 90 0.23 -0.82 10.43
C LYS A 90 -1.29 -0.68 10.60
N ALA A 91 -1.74 0.32 11.35
CA ALA A 91 -3.17 0.60 11.54
C ALA A 91 -3.85 1.02 10.21
N PHE A 92 -3.18 1.85 9.40
CA PHE A 92 -3.63 2.23 8.06
C PHE A 92 -3.88 1.00 7.18
N ILE A 93 -2.91 0.08 7.17
CA ILE A 93 -2.96 -1.16 6.42
C ILE A 93 -4.09 -2.08 6.88
N GLU A 94 -4.26 -2.26 8.19
CA GLU A 94 -5.37 -3.07 8.74
C GLU A 94 -6.72 -2.46 8.37
N LYS A 95 -6.88 -1.14 8.51
CA LYS A 95 -8.12 -0.43 8.12
C LYS A 95 -8.46 -0.64 6.65
N LYS A 96 -7.45 -0.63 5.75
CA LYS A 96 -7.65 -0.89 4.32
C LYS A 96 -8.06 -2.34 4.06
N LYS A 97 -7.48 -3.30 4.78
CA LYS A 97 -7.86 -4.73 4.70
C LYS A 97 -9.32 -4.95 5.11
N THR A 98 -9.77 -4.34 6.20
CA THR A 98 -11.16 -4.47 6.68
C THR A 98 -12.17 -3.87 5.69
N GLN A 99 -11.85 -2.74 5.07
CA GLN A 99 -12.70 -2.10 4.05
C GLN A 99 -12.84 -2.97 2.77
N HIS A 100 -11.80 -3.71 2.38
CA HIS A 100 -11.88 -4.62 1.23
C HIS A 100 -12.58 -5.94 1.55
N GLN A 101 -12.43 -6.47 2.77
CA GLN A 101 -13.19 -7.64 3.20
C GLN A 101 -14.69 -7.34 3.31
N GLY A 102 -15.07 -6.13 3.76
CA GLY A 102 -16.47 -5.68 3.76
C GLY A 102 -17.12 -5.61 2.37
N ARG A 103 -16.34 -5.42 1.29
CA ARG A 103 -16.84 -5.44 -0.10
C ARG A 103 -17.09 -6.85 -0.66
N HIS A 104 -16.60 -7.90 0.00
CA HIS A 104 -16.96 -9.30 -0.32
C HIS A 104 -18.23 -9.78 0.40
N SER A 105 -18.84 -8.95 1.24
CA SER A 105 -20.05 -9.27 2.00
C SER A 105 -21.20 -8.32 1.65
N THR A 106 -21.39 -8.01 0.37
CA THR A 106 -22.73 -7.58 -0.09
C THR A 106 -23.50 -8.87 -0.38
N PRO A 107 -24.53 -9.24 0.40
CA PRO A 107 -25.45 -10.28 -0.03
C PRO A 107 -26.18 -9.73 -1.26
N SER A 108 -26.19 -10.49 -2.35
CA SER A 108 -27.17 -10.26 -3.41
C SER A 108 -28.55 -10.24 -2.76
N ALA A 109 -29.26 -9.11 -2.92
CA ALA A 109 -30.69 -9.05 -2.70
C ALA A 109 -31.40 -9.89 -3.79
#